data_AF-A0A1M2W5Z1-F1
#
_entry.id   AF-A0A1M2W5Z1-F1
#
_cell.length_a   1.000
_cell.length_b   1.000
_cell.length_c   1.000
_cell.angle_alpha   90.00
_cell.angle_beta   90.00
_cell.angle_gamma   90.00
#
_symmetry.space_group_name_H-M   'P 1'
#
loop_
_entity.id
_entity.type
_entity.pdbx_description
1 polymer ?
#
loop_
_entity_poly.entity_id
_entity_poly.type
_entity_poly.pdbx_seq_one_letter_code
_entity_poly.pdbx_strand_id
1 'polypeptide(L)'
;MDPFVCVNVLSLFYEYGRGQDLPKTLEWVYEVLLHRAYIGGSRYYMSADCFLFFMSRLLQRITDPAVLNRLRPLFVERMHERVSAPGDSMELAFRILAGSSVGIQFPRDLEKLLAAQCADGGWDLCWFYQYGSTGVKAGNRGLSTALAIKAIESAVARPPSPALSTASSSKLEVPKQPILQRPLSPRRLGDFLMPWRRAQREVAVSS
;
A
#
# COMPACT_ATOMS: atom_id res chain seq x y z
N MET A 1 18.87 -5.68 11.04
CA MET A 1 18.23 -5.17 9.82
C MET A 1 16.83 -4.74 10.17
N ASP A 2 16.35 -3.62 9.64
CA ASP A 2 14.98 -3.16 9.90
C ASP A 2 13.98 -3.94 9.03
N PRO A 3 13.00 -4.65 9.63
CA PRO A 3 12.11 -5.51 8.86
C PRO A 3 11.18 -4.72 7.91
N PHE A 4 10.78 -3.49 8.25
CA PHE A 4 9.91 -2.66 7.42
C PHE A 4 10.66 -2.18 6.18
N VAL A 5 11.93 -1.81 6.34
CA VAL A 5 12.81 -1.46 5.22
C VAL A 5 13.01 -2.68 4.31
N CYS A 6 13.26 -3.86 4.88
CA CYS A 6 13.41 -5.10 4.11
C CYS A 6 12.18 -5.41 3.25
N VAL A 7 10.96 -5.26 3.78
CA VAL A 7 9.72 -5.47 3.03
C VAL A 7 9.58 -4.49 1.86
N ASN A 8 9.93 -3.22 2.07
CA ASN A 8 9.89 -2.21 1.00
C ASN A 8 10.95 -2.45 -0.08
N VAL A 9 12.17 -2.87 0.30
CA VAL A 9 13.21 -3.26 -0.65
C VAL A 9 12.77 -4.48 -1.46
N LEU A 10 12.24 -5.52 -0.81
CA LEU A 10 11.68 -6.68 -1.52
C LEU A 10 10.56 -6.25 -2.47
N SER A 11 9.66 -5.38 -2.03
CA SER A 11 8.58 -4.87 -2.88
C SER A 11 9.15 -4.25 -4.16
N LEU A 12 10.18 -3.41 -4.04
CA LEU A 12 10.85 -2.82 -5.20
C LEU A 12 11.47 -3.89 -6.11
N PHE A 13 12.15 -4.90 -5.55
CA PHE A 13 12.79 -5.95 -6.35
C PHE A 13 11.77 -6.83 -7.08
N TYR A 14 10.67 -7.20 -6.42
CA TYR A 14 9.59 -7.95 -7.05
C TYR A 14 8.88 -7.16 -8.15
N GLU A 15 8.67 -5.85 -7.96
CA GLU A 15 8.11 -4.97 -9.00
C GLU A 15 8.90 -5.05 -10.32
N TYR A 16 10.24 -5.18 -10.24
CA TYR A 16 11.12 -5.25 -11.40
C TYR A 16 11.52 -6.68 -11.80
N GLY A 17 10.84 -7.72 -11.31
CA GLY A 17 11.13 -9.11 -11.68
C GLY A 17 12.48 -9.63 -11.13
N ARG A 18 12.98 -9.02 -10.05
CA ARG A 18 14.25 -9.33 -9.40
C ARG A 18 14.10 -9.91 -8.00
N GLY A 19 12.91 -10.39 -7.65
CA GLY A 19 12.63 -10.93 -6.31
C GLY A 19 13.58 -12.05 -5.88
N GLN A 20 14.00 -12.89 -6.84
CA GLN A 20 14.94 -13.99 -6.64
C GLN A 20 16.36 -13.54 -6.26
N ASP A 21 16.72 -12.26 -6.44
CA ASP A 21 18.05 -11.74 -6.13
C ASP A 21 18.25 -11.59 -4.60
N LEU A 22 17.16 -11.62 -3.81
CA LEU A 22 17.18 -11.37 -2.36
C LEU A 22 16.58 -12.52 -1.53
N PRO A 23 17.00 -13.79 -1.73
CA PRO A 23 16.35 -14.94 -1.10
C PRO A 23 16.49 -14.92 0.43
N LYS A 24 17.65 -14.47 0.95
CA LYS A 24 17.89 -14.36 2.40
C LYS A 24 17.03 -13.27 3.05
N THR A 25 16.77 -12.17 2.33
CA THR A 25 15.91 -11.09 2.84
C THR A 25 14.45 -11.52 2.84
N LEU A 26 14.02 -12.26 1.81
CA LEU A 26 12.69 -12.87 1.76
C LEU A 26 12.48 -13.84 2.93
N GLU A 27 13.45 -14.71 3.17
CA GLU A 27 13.42 -15.64 4.30
C GLU A 27 13.33 -14.90 5.63
N TRP A 28 14.15 -13.87 5.83
CA TRP A 28 14.10 -13.05 7.03
C TRP A 28 12.73 -12.38 7.25
N VAL A 29 12.12 -11.84 6.19
CA VAL A 29 10.78 -11.24 6.27
C VAL A 29 9.72 -12.29 6.60
N TYR A 30 9.82 -13.50 6.05
CA TYR A 30 8.96 -14.62 6.41
C TYR A 30 9.07 -14.94 7.91
N GLU A 31 10.28 -15.08 8.45
CA GLU A 31 10.52 -15.36 9.87
C GLU A 31 9.97 -14.24 10.78
N VAL A 32 10.13 -12.97 10.39
CA VAL A 32 9.55 -11.83 11.11
C VAL A 32 8.02 -11.93 11.17
N LEU A 33 7.38 -12.29 10.06
CA LEU A 33 5.93 -12.47 10.00
C LEU A 33 5.49 -13.69 10.83
N LEU A 34 6.25 -14.78 10.78
CA LEU A 34 5.99 -16.04 11.49
C LEU A 34 6.03 -15.85 13.00
N HIS A 35 7.07 -15.20 13.49
CA HIS A 35 7.32 -14.99 14.91
C HIS A 35 6.72 -13.70 15.47
N ARG A 36 5.96 -12.95 14.65
CA ARG A 36 5.32 -11.69 15.05
C ARG A 36 6.33 -10.64 15.55
N ALA A 37 7.56 -10.68 15.05
CA ALA A 37 8.64 -9.81 15.50
C ALA A 37 8.44 -8.32 15.16
N TYR A 38 7.38 -8.00 14.40
CA TYR A 38 6.98 -6.65 14.02
C TYR A 38 6.00 -5.97 15.01
N ILE A 39 5.45 -6.70 16.00
CA ILE A 39 4.39 -6.17 16.89
C ILE A 39 4.83 -4.90 17.63
N GLY A 40 6.09 -4.86 18.10
CA GLY A 40 6.64 -3.69 18.81
C GLY A 40 7.10 -2.55 17.90
N GLY A 41 6.84 -2.64 16.59
CA GLY A 41 7.45 -1.76 15.60
C GLY A 41 8.92 -2.09 15.36
N SER A 42 9.66 -1.08 14.94
CA SER A 42 11.09 -1.13 14.67
C SER A 42 11.76 0.16 15.15
N ARG A 43 13.05 0.28 14.83
CA ARG A 43 13.81 1.51 15.10
C ARG A 43 13.15 2.76 14.49
N TYR A 44 12.48 2.61 13.34
CA TYR A 44 11.98 3.71 12.53
C TYR A 44 10.46 3.76 12.42
N TYR A 45 9.79 2.62 12.50
CA TYR A 45 8.34 2.51 12.30
C TYR A 45 7.68 1.99 13.56
N MET A 46 6.65 2.65 14.04
CA MET A 46 6.11 2.40 15.38
C MET A 46 5.00 1.36 15.43
N SER A 47 4.37 1.08 14.28
CA SER A 47 3.10 0.35 14.23
C SER A 47 3.23 -1.01 13.57
N ALA A 48 2.64 -2.02 14.21
CA ALA A 48 2.47 -3.34 13.62
C ALA A 48 1.61 -3.29 12.34
N ASP A 49 0.61 -2.41 12.30
CA ASP A 49 -0.30 -2.27 11.17
C ASP A 49 0.41 -1.63 9.97
N CYS A 50 1.40 -0.76 10.21
CA CYS A 50 2.29 -0.25 9.16
C CYS A 50 3.12 -1.37 8.52
N PHE A 51 3.65 -2.31 9.31
CA PHE A 51 4.37 -3.48 8.76
C PHE A 51 3.45 -4.33 7.88
N LEU A 52 2.25 -4.63 8.37
CA LEU A 52 1.28 -5.45 7.64
C LEU A 52 0.78 -4.73 6.37
N PHE A 53 0.66 -3.41 6.39
CA PHE A 53 0.41 -2.64 5.18
C PHE A 53 1.54 -2.77 4.16
N PHE A 54 2.81 -2.67 4.56
CA PHE A 54 3.93 -2.94 3.64
C PHE A 54 3.95 -4.39 3.14
N MET A 55 3.61 -5.36 4.00
CA MET A 55 3.50 -6.76 3.60
C MET A 55 2.40 -6.97 2.55
N SER A 56 1.24 -6.33 2.71
CA SER A 56 0.16 -6.40 1.71
C SER A 56 0.61 -5.90 0.33
N ARG A 57 1.41 -4.83 0.32
CA ARG A 57 2.01 -4.26 -0.89
C ARG A 57 3.05 -5.20 -1.50
N LEU A 58 3.85 -5.88 -0.69
CA LEU A 58 4.79 -6.89 -1.17
C LEU A 58 4.03 -8.06 -1.84
N LEU A 59 3.00 -8.59 -1.17
CA LEU A 59 2.19 -9.70 -1.70
C LEU A 59 1.57 -9.40 -3.06
N GLN A 60 1.15 -8.16 -3.30
CA GLN A 60 0.60 -7.74 -4.61
C GLN A 60 1.62 -7.75 -5.75
N ARG A 61 2.92 -7.77 -5.45
CA ARG A 61 4.01 -7.72 -6.45
C ARG A 61 4.66 -9.06 -6.71
N ILE A 62 4.51 -10.00 -5.79
CA ILE A 62 5.07 -11.34 -5.95
C ILE A 62 4.26 -12.05 -7.03
N THR A 63 4.94 -12.49 -8.09
CA THR A 63 4.36 -13.27 -9.18
C THR A 63 4.65 -14.77 -9.04
N ASP A 64 5.66 -15.15 -8.24
CA ASP A 64 6.00 -16.54 -7.96
C ASP A 64 4.91 -17.21 -7.08
N PRO A 65 4.19 -18.22 -7.60
CA PRO A 65 3.16 -18.92 -6.84
C PRO A 65 3.68 -19.63 -5.59
N ALA A 66 4.91 -20.16 -5.61
CA ALA A 66 5.46 -20.88 -4.47
C ALA A 66 5.70 -19.93 -3.28
N VAL A 67 6.22 -18.74 -3.56
CA VAL A 67 6.44 -17.70 -2.56
C VAL A 67 5.10 -17.18 -2.02
N LEU A 68 4.13 -16.92 -2.91
CA LEU A 68 2.78 -16.49 -2.49
C LEU A 68 2.09 -17.53 -1.60
N ASN A 69 2.12 -18.81 -2.00
CA ASN A 69 1.50 -19.90 -1.24
C ASN A 69 2.11 -20.06 0.15
N ARG A 70 3.37 -19.68 0.33
CA ARG A 70 4.04 -19.69 1.64
C ARG A 70 3.68 -18.46 2.49
N LEU A 71 3.70 -17.25 1.92
CA LEU A 71 3.52 -16.01 2.70
C LEU A 71 2.05 -15.66 2.95
N ARG A 72 1.15 -15.89 1.99
CA ARG A 72 -0.24 -15.42 2.05
C ARG A 72 -1.03 -16.02 3.21
N PRO A 73 -0.98 -17.34 3.50
CA PRO A 73 -1.74 -17.91 4.62
C PRO A 73 -1.31 -17.30 5.95
N LEU A 74 0.01 -17.13 6.13
CA LEU A 74 0.60 -16.55 7.33
C LEU A 74 0.19 -15.08 7.50
N PHE A 75 0.22 -14.31 6.42
CA PHE A 75 -0.25 -12.92 6.42
C PHE A 75 -1.73 -12.81 6.79
N VAL A 76 -2.59 -13.68 6.24
CA VAL A 76 -4.02 -13.72 6.57
C VAL A 76 -4.23 -14.00 8.06
N GLU A 77 -3.50 -14.98 8.62
CA GLU A 77 -3.55 -15.27 10.06
C GLU A 77 -3.17 -14.04 10.89
N ARG A 78 -2.08 -13.36 10.53
CA ARG A 78 -1.65 -12.13 11.19
C ARG A 78 -2.67 -11.00 11.08
N MET A 79 -3.36 -10.86 9.94
CA MET A 79 -4.43 -9.86 9.79
C MET A 79 -5.62 -10.15 10.70
N HIS A 80 -6.00 -11.42 10.88
CA HIS A 80 -7.08 -11.80 11.78
C HIS A 80 -6.76 -11.46 13.24
N GLU A 81 -5.50 -11.57 13.67
CA GLU A 81 -5.07 -11.17 15.01
C GLU A 81 -5.23 -9.66 15.28
N ARG A 82 -5.30 -8.84 14.21
CA ARG A 82 -5.48 -7.39 14.32
C ARG A 82 -6.94 -6.96 14.39
N VAL A 83 -7.90 -7.89 14.31
CA VAL A 83 -9.33 -7.57 14.40
C VAL A 83 -9.62 -6.93 15.77
N SER A 84 -10.22 -5.74 15.74
CA SER A 84 -10.54 -4.94 16.93
C SER A 84 -9.34 -4.43 17.74
N ALA A 85 -8.11 -4.51 17.21
CA ALA A 85 -6.97 -3.87 17.85
C ALA A 85 -7.20 -2.35 18.00
N PRO A 86 -6.65 -1.72 19.05
CA PRO A 86 -6.63 -0.26 19.13
C PRO A 86 -5.72 0.30 18.03
N GLY A 87 -5.97 1.53 17.62
CA GLY A 87 -5.06 2.27 16.75
C GLY A 87 -5.59 3.64 16.39
N ASP A 88 -4.69 4.52 15.96
CA ASP A 88 -5.05 5.84 15.43
C ASP A 88 -5.63 5.75 14.00
N SER A 89 -6.04 6.88 13.44
CA SER A 89 -6.62 6.96 12.09
C SER A 89 -5.73 6.34 11.00
N MET A 90 -4.40 6.44 11.14
CA MET A 90 -3.46 5.87 10.17
C MET A 90 -3.35 4.35 10.35
N GLU A 91 -3.31 3.86 11.58
CA GLU A 91 -3.29 2.42 11.87
C GLU A 91 -4.59 1.71 11.45
N LEU A 92 -5.74 2.37 11.66
CA LEU A 92 -7.04 1.92 11.15
C LEU A 92 -7.03 1.84 9.61
N ALA A 93 -6.55 2.89 8.95
CA ALA A 93 -6.45 2.91 7.49
C ALA A 93 -5.51 1.81 6.95
N PHE A 94 -4.36 1.59 7.59
CA PHE A 94 -3.44 0.51 7.24
C PHE A 94 -4.11 -0.87 7.33
N ARG A 95 -4.84 -1.15 8.41
CA ARG A 95 -5.55 -2.42 8.57
C ARG A 95 -6.61 -2.64 7.49
N ILE A 96 -7.43 -1.63 7.20
CA ILE A 96 -8.46 -1.71 6.16
C ILE A 96 -7.84 -1.98 4.79
N LEU A 97 -6.79 -1.24 4.42
CA LEU A 97 -6.10 -1.41 3.13
C LEU A 97 -5.41 -2.77 3.01
N ALA A 98 -4.69 -3.18 4.06
CA ALA A 98 -4.00 -4.46 4.11
C ALA A 98 -5.00 -5.63 4.07
N GLY A 99 -6.09 -5.55 4.82
CA GLY A 99 -7.16 -6.55 4.83
C GLY A 99 -7.84 -6.69 3.47
N SER A 100 -8.17 -5.55 2.85
CA SER A 100 -8.83 -5.51 1.54
C SER A 100 -8.02 -6.23 0.45
N SER A 101 -6.68 -6.19 0.54
CA SER A 101 -5.80 -6.90 -0.40
C SER A 101 -5.95 -8.43 -0.38
N VAL A 102 -6.48 -8.98 0.71
CA VAL A 102 -6.69 -10.43 0.91
C VAL A 102 -8.14 -10.81 1.20
N GLY A 103 -9.08 -9.88 1.01
CA GLY A 103 -10.51 -10.12 1.19
C GLY A 103 -11.00 -10.09 2.64
N ILE A 104 -10.22 -9.56 3.58
CA ILE A 104 -10.61 -9.37 4.98
C ILE A 104 -11.18 -7.96 5.16
N GLN A 105 -12.32 -7.86 5.83
CA GLN A 105 -13.00 -6.59 6.10
C GLN A 105 -12.86 -6.18 7.56
N PHE A 106 -12.72 -4.89 7.81
CA PHE A 106 -12.60 -4.31 9.15
C PHE A 106 -13.72 -3.27 9.40
N PRO A 107 -14.99 -3.70 9.53
CA PRO A 107 -16.13 -2.78 9.63
C PRO A 107 -16.05 -1.87 10.86
N ARG A 108 -15.58 -2.39 12.00
CA ARG A 108 -15.36 -1.59 13.22
C ARG A 108 -14.24 -0.56 13.06
N ASP A 109 -13.19 -0.89 12.32
CA ASP A 109 -12.12 0.08 12.06
C ASP A 109 -12.60 1.16 11.10
N LEU A 110 -13.41 0.81 10.10
CA LEU A 110 -14.04 1.75 9.19
C LEU A 110 -14.97 2.72 9.93
N GLU A 111 -15.81 2.22 10.83
CA GLU A 111 -16.69 3.04 11.67
C GLU A 111 -15.89 4.05 12.50
N LYS A 112 -14.84 3.59 13.19
CA LYS A 112 -13.94 4.46 13.96
C LYS A 112 -13.23 5.48 13.09
N LEU A 113 -12.78 5.08 11.92
CA LEU A 113 -12.10 5.96 10.97
C LEU A 113 -13.04 7.05 10.47
N LEU A 114 -14.28 6.72 10.13
CA LEU A 114 -15.30 7.71 9.74
C LEU A 114 -15.63 8.67 10.88
N ALA A 115 -15.78 8.16 12.11
CA ALA A 115 -16.04 8.98 13.28
C ALA A 115 -14.88 9.92 13.65
N ALA A 116 -13.64 9.58 13.26
CA ALA A 116 -12.45 10.39 13.51
C ALA A 116 -12.24 11.52 12.47
N GLN A 117 -13.12 11.67 11.48
CA GLN A 117 -13.01 12.73 10.50
C GLN A 117 -13.24 14.10 11.16
N CYS A 118 -12.29 15.02 10.95
CA CYS A 118 -12.38 16.40 11.43
C CYS A 118 -13.43 17.19 10.63
N ALA A 119 -13.87 18.33 11.17
CA ALA A 119 -14.87 19.20 10.52
C ALA A 119 -14.46 19.73 9.14
N ASP A 120 -13.16 19.82 8.86
CA ASP A 120 -12.62 20.23 7.55
C ASP A 120 -12.52 19.07 6.53
N GLY A 121 -13.00 17.88 6.90
CA GLY A 121 -12.97 16.66 6.08
C GLY A 121 -11.65 15.89 6.13
N GLY A 122 -10.64 16.37 6.85
CA GLY A 122 -9.37 15.68 7.03
C GLY A 122 -9.36 14.77 8.26
N TRP A 123 -8.19 14.18 8.54
CA TRP A 123 -7.90 13.45 9.77
C TRP A 123 -6.74 14.09 10.51
N ASP A 124 -6.65 13.86 11.82
CA ASP A 124 -5.53 14.34 12.62
C ASP A 124 -4.17 13.80 12.12
N LEU A 125 -3.12 14.54 12.46
CA LEU A 125 -1.76 14.12 12.18
C LEU A 125 -1.44 12.84 12.94
N CYS A 126 -1.01 11.81 12.21
CA CYS A 126 -0.52 10.55 12.77
C CYS A 126 0.99 10.47 12.59
N TRP A 127 1.66 9.83 13.55
CA TRP A 127 3.11 9.63 13.52
C TRP A 127 3.44 8.40 12.69
N PHE A 128 4.07 8.60 11.54
CA PHE A 128 4.40 7.51 10.62
C PHE A 128 5.80 6.95 10.87
N TYR A 129 6.73 7.84 11.19
CA TYR A 129 8.16 7.54 11.26
C TYR A 129 8.78 8.18 12.50
N GLN A 130 9.86 7.60 13.01
CA GLN A 130 10.69 8.20 14.04
C GLN A 130 12.18 8.08 13.71
N TYR A 131 12.96 9.08 14.12
CA TYR A 131 14.41 9.05 13.99
C TYR A 131 15.01 8.13 15.04
N GLY A 132 15.65 7.05 14.59
CA GLY A 132 16.18 6.01 15.46
C GLY A 132 17.32 6.40 16.41
N SER A 133 17.87 7.61 16.32
CA SER A 133 18.88 8.14 17.25
C SER A 133 18.31 9.11 18.28
N THR A 134 17.27 9.87 17.92
CA THR A 134 16.72 10.95 18.76
C THR A 134 15.30 10.68 19.25
N GLY A 135 14.59 9.71 18.67
CA GLY A 135 13.18 9.44 18.94
C GLY A 135 12.21 10.51 18.40
N VAL A 136 12.72 11.54 17.72
CA VAL A 136 11.89 12.59 17.10
C VAL A 136 10.95 11.94 16.10
N LYS A 137 9.66 12.26 16.20
CA LYS A 137 8.61 11.69 15.34
C LYS A 137 8.34 12.60 14.14
N ALA A 138 8.07 11.99 13.01
CA ALA A 138 7.67 12.63 11.77
C ALA A 138 6.30 12.10 11.33
N GLY A 139 5.41 13.02 11.00
CA GLY A 139 4.06 12.75 10.54
C GLY A 139 3.65 13.77 9.49
N ASN A 140 2.61 13.45 8.73
CA ASN A 140 2.06 14.36 7.74
C ASN A 140 0.55 14.21 7.71
N ARG A 141 -0.18 15.30 8.02
CA ARG A 141 -1.64 15.30 8.05
C ARG A 141 -2.27 14.96 6.69
N GLY A 142 -1.66 15.43 5.61
CA GLY A 142 -2.06 15.08 4.24
C GLY A 142 -1.91 13.58 3.96
N LEU A 143 -0.84 12.95 4.47
CA LEU A 143 -0.67 11.48 4.38
C LEU A 143 -1.75 10.74 5.19
N SER A 144 -2.02 11.15 6.43
CA SER A 144 -3.12 10.58 7.23
C SER A 144 -4.45 10.65 6.48
N THR A 145 -4.75 11.83 5.92
CA THR A 145 -5.98 12.08 5.17
C THR A 145 -6.06 11.22 3.91
N ALA A 146 -4.98 11.16 3.11
CA ALA A 146 -4.95 10.37 1.89
C ALA A 146 -5.13 8.86 2.17
N LEU A 147 -4.50 8.34 3.22
CA LEU A 147 -4.66 6.95 3.64
C LEU A 147 -6.10 6.67 4.11
N ALA A 148 -6.67 7.57 4.91
CA ALA A 148 -8.04 7.42 5.42
C ALA A 148 -9.06 7.38 4.26
N ILE A 149 -8.97 8.31 3.32
CA ILE A 149 -9.81 8.32 2.12
C ILE A 149 -9.63 7.03 1.31
N LYS A 150 -8.37 6.61 1.06
CA LYS A 150 -8.10 5.37 0.32
C LYS A 150 -8.70 4.15 1.01
N ALA A 151 -8.62 4.09 2.34
CA ALA A 151 -9.20 3.02 3.13
C ALA A 151 -10.73 2.99 3.00
N ILE A 152 -11.38 4.14 3.13
CA ILE A 152 -12.85 4.28 2.95
C ILE A 152 -13.26 3.83 1.55
N GLU A 153 -12.58 4.31 0.50
CA GLU A 153 -12.85 3.89 -0.88
C GLU A 153 -12.72 2.37 -1.05
N SER A 154 -11.66 1.77 -0.49
CA SER A 154 -11.42 0.33 -0.61
C SER A 154 -12.48 -0.51 0.10
N ALA A 155 -13.04 0.00 1.20
CA ALA A 155 -14.11 -0.67 1.93
C ALA A 155 -15.47 -0.53 1.23
N VAL A 156 -15.71 0.60 0.55
CA VAL A 156 -16.97 0.86 -0.17
C VAL A 156 -17.02 0.15 -1.53
N ALA A 157 -15.88 0.00 -2.22
CA ALA A 157 -15.80 -0.54 -3.58
C ALA A 157 -16.18 -2.04 -3.76
N ARG A 158 -16.63 -2.74 -2.69
CA ARG A 158 -17.21 -4.10 -2.66
C ARG A 158 -16.29 -5.28 -3.06
N PRO A 159 -16.61 -6.52 -2.61
CA PRO A 159 -15.68 -7.65 -2.45
C PRO A 159 -15.29 -8.30 -3.79
N PRO A 160 -14.26 -9.17 -3.82
CA PRO A 160 -14.10 -10.09 -4.93
C PRO A 160 -15.42 -10.85 -5.12
N SER A 161 -15.99 -10.72 -6.32
CA SER A 161 -17.16 -11.49 -6.72
C SER A 161 -16.93 -12.97 -6.43
N PRO A 162 -17.90 -13.72 -5.88
CA PRO A 162 -17.83 -15.17 -5.92
C PRO A 162 -17.66 -15.58 -7.38
N ALA A 163 -16.73 -16.49 -7.62
CA ALA A 163 -16.38 -16.99 -8.95
C ALA A 163 -17.64 -17.23 -9.79
N LEU A 164 -17.59 -16.79 -11.05
CA LEU A 164 -18.64 -16.94 -12.07
C LEU A 164 -19.34 -18.29 -11.93
N SER A 165 -20.54 -18.27 -11.33
CA SER A 165 -21.53 -19.30 -11.60
C SER A 165 -21.85 -19.17 -13.07
N THR A 166 -21.53 -20.21 -13.84
CA THR A 166 -21.89 -20.37 -15.25
C THR A 166 -23.41 -20.40 -15.35
N ALA A 167 -24.02 -19.22 -15.36
CA ALA A 167 -25.41 -19.03 -15.68
C ALA A 167 -25.53 -18.61 -17.16
N SER A 168 -26.30 -19.43 -17.87
CA SER A 168 -26.60 -19.44 -19.29
C SER A 168 -26.69 -18.05 -19.97
N SER A 169 -25.96 -17.92 -21.08
CA SER A 169 -26.04 -16.77 -21.97
C SER A 169 -27.43 -16.68 -22.60
N SER A 170 -28.26 -15.76 -22.10
CA SER A 170 -29.36 -15.21 -22.90
C SER A 170 -28.86 -13.93 -23.54
N LYS A 171 -28.78 -13.94 -24.88
CA LYS A 171 -28.37 -12.78 -25.68
C LYS A 171 -29.41 -11.68 -25.54
N LEU A 172 -29.04 -10.57 -24.91
CA LEU A 172 -29.71 -9.30 -25.05
C LEU A 172 -29.00 -8.52 -26.17
N GLU A 173 -29.71 -8.29 -27.28
CA GLU A 173 -29.22 -7.46 -28.38
C GLU A 173 -29.13 -6.00 -27.94
N VAL A 174 -27.92 -5.42 -28.08
CA VAL A 174 -27.68 -3.99 -27.86
C VAL A 174 -27.77 -3.26 -29.21
N PRO A 175 -28.56 -2.18 -29.34
CA PRO A 175 -28.63 -1.41 -30.58
C PRO A 175 -27.29 -0.73 -30.88
N LYS A 176 -26.82 -0.84 -32.13
CA LYS A 176 -25.58 -0.20 -32.59
C LYS A 176 -25.73 1.32 -32.56
N GLN A 177 -24.99 2.00 -31.68
CA GLN A 177 -24.78 3.45 -31.77
C GLN A 177 -23.73 3.77 -32.85
N PRO A 178 -23.88 4.89 -33.58
CA PRO A 178 -22.95 5.27 -34.63
C PRO A 178 -21.57 5.66 -34.05
N ILE A 179 -20.53 5.17 -34.72
CA ILE A 179 -19.12 5.35 -34.36
C ILE A 179 -18.74 6.83 -34.54
N LEU A 180 -18.58 7.55 -33.42
CA LEU A 180 -17.92 8.85 -33.42
C LEU A 180 -16.41 8.62 -33.58
N GLN A 181 -15.87 8.93 -34.76
CA GLN A 181 -14.44 8.83 -35.04
C GLN A 181 -13.66 9.85 -34.21
N ARG A 182 -12.71 9.35 -33.42
CA ARG A 182 -11.78 10.16 -32.64
C ARG A 182 -10.73 10.78 -33.59
N PRO A 183 -10.50 12.10 -33.60
CA PRO A 183 -9.46 12.68 -34.43
C PRO A 183 -8.06 12.24 -33.96
N LEU A 184 -7.22 11.85 -34.92
CA LEU A 184 -5.82 11.50 -34.72
C LEU A 184 -5.03 12.76 -34.35
N SER A 185 -4.47 12.80 -33.14
CA SER A 185 -3.47 13.80 -32.75
C SER A 185 -2.08 13.16 -32.68
N PRO A 186 -1.10 13.55 -33.51
CA PRO A 186 0.28 13.20 -33.29
C PRO A 186 0.97 14.31 -32.49
N ARG A 187 1.41 14.01 -31.26
CA ARG A 187 2.48 14.79 -30.61
C ARG A 187 3.45 13.83 -29.95
N ARG A 188 4.71 13.93 -30.38
CA ARG A 188 5.84 13.06 -30.00
C ARG A 188 6.22 13.29 -28.54
N LEU A 189 6.68 12.23 -27.90
CA LEU A 189 7.14 12.13 -26.51
C LEU A 189 8.48 12.86 -26.22
N GLY A 190 8.84 13.88 -27.02
CA GLY A 190 10.16 14.53 -26.99
C GLY A 190 10.22 15.89 -26.30
N ASP A 191 9.09 16.54 -26.05
CA ASP A 191 9.05 17.96 -25.66
C ASP A 191 8.89 18.21 -24.14
N PHE A 192 9.09 17.19 -23.31
CA PHE A 192 9.06 17.31 -21.83
C PHE A 192 10.45 17.26 -21.19
N LEU A 193 11.46 17.87 -21.83
CA LEU A 193 12.72 18.20 -21.16
C LEU A 193 12.62 19.61 -20.55
N MET A 194 12.12 19.68 -19.32
CA MET A 194 12.14 20.92 -18.53
C MET A 194 13.55 21.23 -17.99
N PRO A 195 13.95 22.51 -17.92
CA PRO A 195 15.33 22.96 -17.81
C PRO A 195 15.79 23.14 -16.36
N TRP A 196 16.28 22.08 -15.72
CA TRP A 196 16.92 22.18 -14.39
C TRP A 196 18.40 21.75 -14.37
N ARG A 197 19.04 21.61 -15.54
CA ARG A 197 20.49 21.30 -15.68
C ARG A 197 21.34 22.49 -16.15
N ARG A 198 20.98 23.73 -15.78
CA ARG A 198 21.86 24.91 -16.00
C ARG A 198 22.19 25.74 -14.76
N ALA A 199 21.68 25.39 -13.57
CA ALA A 199 21.93 26.17 -12.35
C ALA A 199 23.03 25.60 -11.43
N GLN A 200 23.91 24.70 -11.90
CA GLN A 200 25.01 24.14 -11.09
C GLN A 200 26.39 24.22 -11.76
N ARG A 201 26.60 25.18 -12.68
CA ARG A 201 27.91 25.36 -13.33
C ARG A 201 28.49 26.78 -13.29
N GLU A 202 27.96 27.67 -12.45
CA GLU A 202 28.45 29.06 -12.31
C GLU A 202 28.83 29.48 -10.88
N VAL A 203 29.04 28.55 -9.94
CA VAL A 203 29.55 28.89 -8.57
C VAL A 203 30.92 28.25 -8.30
N ALA A 204 31.73 28.04 -9.34
CA ALA A 204 33.10 27.53 -9.18
C ALA A 204 34.11 28.31 -10.03
N VAL A 205 33.98 29.64 -10.10
CA VAL A 205 35.08 30.57 -10.45
C VAL A 205 34.80 31.93 -9.79
N SER A 206 35.13 32.10 -8.51
CA SER A 206 35.61 33.37 -7.93
C SER A 206 35.84 33.21 -6.43
N SER A 207 37.04 33.59 -5.98
CA SER A 207 37.60 33.58 -4.62
C SER A 207 38.44 32.34 -4.29
#